data_AF-A0A0K8Q518-F1
#
_entry.id   AF-A0A0K8Q518-F1
#
_cell.length_a   1.000
_cell.length_b   1.000
_cell.length_c   1.000
_cell.angle_alpha   90.00
_cell.angle_beta   90.00
_cell.angle_gamma   90.00
#
_symmetry.space_group_name_H-M   'P 1'
#
loop_
_entity.id
_entity.type
_entity.pdbx_description
1 polymer ?
#
loop_
_entity_poly.entity_id
_entity_poly.type
_entity_poly.pdbx_seq_one_letter_code
_entity_poly.pdbx_strand_id
1 'polypeptide(L)'
;MAAYNVVNPVTKQHFGGSIAAIPGTDVQVYIAVVAFGLNLVVAAVLSVVFRALKLADGTDITRPSDYGADEHDPKVIKMAPQLPPAPIA
;
A
#
# COMPACT_ATOMS: atom_id res chain seq x y z
N MET A 1 21.62 19.99 -4.61
CA MET A 1 21.88 19.49 -3.24
C MET A 1 21.11 18.19 -3.05
N ALA A 2 21.70 17.13 -2.49
CA ALA A 2 21.03 15.85 -2.28
C ALA A 2 20.35 15.79 -0.90
N ALA A 3 19.22 15.09 -0.78
CA ALA A 3 18.49 14.93 0.47
C ALA A 3 19.31 14.30 1.60
N TYR A 4 20.26 13.42 1.24
CA TYR A 4 21.23 12.83 2.17
C TYR A 4 22.04 13.89 2.92
N ASN A 5 22.39 15.00 2.26
CA ASN A 5 23.23 16.05 2.84
C ASN A 5 22.46 16.95 3.81
N VAL A 6 21.14 16.81 3.93
CA VAL A 6 20.34 17.53 4.90
C VAL A 6 20.41 16.78 6.24
N VAL A 7 21.07 17.38 7.24
CA VAL A 7 21.20 16.79 8.57
C VAL A 7 20.06 17.26 9.47
N ASN A 8 19.37 16.33 10.13
CA ASN A 8 18.37 16.66 11.13
C ASN A 8 19.04 17.36 12.34
N PRO A 9 18.59 18.55 12.75
CA PRO A 9 19.25 19.31 13.81
C PRO A 9 19.16 18.65 15.19
N VAL A 10 18.13 17.83 15.43
CA VAL A 10 17.88 17.12 16.69
C VAL A 10 18.63 15.79 16.74
N THR A 11 18.47 14.95 15.71
CA THR A 11 19.02 13.58 15.72
C THR A 11 20.44 13.49 15.16
N LYS A 12 20.92 14.55 14.49
CA LYS A 12 22.21 14.60 13.77
C LYS A 12 22.35 13.55 12.66
N GLN A 13 21.25 12.92 12.23
CA GLN A 13 21.22 11.93 11.14
C GLN A 13 20.98 12.59 9.77
N HIS A 14 21.37 11.88 8.72
CA HIS A 14 21.08 12.24 7.31
C HIS A 14 19.58 12.14 6.99
N PHE A 15 19.18 12.63 5.81
CA PHE A 15 17.77 12.67 5.35
C PHE A 15 16.85 13.51 6.23
N GLY A 16 17.36 14.62 6.78
CA GLY A 16 16.55 15.63 7.45
C GLY A 16 15.62 16.41 6.52
N GLY A 17 15.70 16.21 5.21
CA GLY A 17 14.86 16.86 4.20
C GLY A 17 14.13 15.85 3.31
N SER A 18 12.99 16.27 2.76
CA SER A 18 12.08 15.44 1.94
C SER A 18 12.14 15.75 0.44
N ILE A 19 12.99 16.71 0.04
CA ILE A 19 13.14 17.19 -1.33
C ILE A 19 14.55 16.94 -1.85
N ALA A 20 14.66 16.68 -3.15
CA ALA A 20 15.92 16.62 -3.87
C ALA A 20 15.74 17.17 -5.29
N ALA A 21 16.83 17.66 -5.88
CA ALA A 21 16.82 18.04 -7.29
C ALA A 21 16.77 16.79 -8.19
N ILE A 22 16.02 16.86 -9.29
CA ILE A 22 16.07 15.81 -10.33
C ILE A 22 17.47 15.83 -10.97
N PRO A 23 18.16 14.68 -11.10
CA PRO A 23 19.48 14.62 -11.73
C PRO A 23 19.52 15.35 -13.09
N GLY A 24 20.47 16.27 -13.26
CA GLY A 24 20.62 17.06 -14.48
C GLY A 24 19.74 18.31 -14.57
N THR A 25 18.99 18.65 -13.52
CA THR A 25 18.18 19.88 -13.44
C THR A 25 18.28 20.54 -12.06
N ASP A 26 17.83 21.78 -11.95
CA ASP A 26 17.69 22.49 -10.67
C ASP A 26 16.29 22.37 -10.05
N VAL A 27 15.41 21.52 -10.62
CA VAL A 27 14.03 21.37 -10.16
C VAL A 27 13.99 20.52 -8.89
N GLN A 28 13.61 21.13 -7.76
CA GLN A 28 13.38 20.45 -6.49
C GLN A 28 12.04 19.73 -6.47
N VAL A 29 12.06 18.44 -6.11
CA VAL A 29 10.87 17.60 -6.06
C VAL A 29 10.78 16.82 -4.75
N TYR A 30 9.56 16.53 -4.32
CA TYR A 30 9.31 15.64 -3.19
C TYR A 30 9.64 14.20 -3.57
N ILE A 31 10.57 13.59 -2.84
CA ILE A 31 11.12 12.27 -3.14
C ILE A 31 10.01 11.20 -3.08
N ALA A 32 9.14 11.28 -2.08
CA ALA A 32 8.05 10.32 -1.90
C ALA A 32 7.05 10.33 -3.06
N VAL A 33 6.71 11.52 -3.57
CA VAL A 33 5.75 11.68 -4.67
C VAL A 33 6.33 11.13 -5.97
N VAL A 34 7.60 11.45 -6.27
CA VAL A 34 8.28 10.95 -7.46
C VAL A 34 8.47 9.43 -7.38
N ALA A 35 8.85 8.90 -6.23
CA ALA A 35 8.99 7.46 -6.02
C ALA A 35 7.65 6.74 -6.22
N PHE A 36 6.55 7.28 -5.68
CA PHE A 36 5.22 6.74 -5.91
C PHE A 36 4.84 6.75 -7.39
N GLY A 37 5.01 7.89 -8.07
CA GLY A 37 4.72 8.02 -9.50
C GLY A 37 5.54 7.05 -10.35
N LEU A 38 6.84 6.90 -10.06
CA LEU A 38 7.71 5.97 -10.77
C LEU A 38 7.27 4.51 -10.57
N ASN A 39 6.92 4.12 -9.35
CA ASN A 39 6.41 2.77 -9.09
C ASN A 39 5.09 2.51 -9.81
N LEU A 40 4.19 3.51 -9.86
CA LEU A 40 2.94 3.41 -10.60
C LEU A 40 3.19 3.22 -12.10
N VAL A 41 4.13 3.97 -12.67
CA VAL A 41 4.54 3.81 -14.09
C VAL A 41 5.12 2.42 -14.32
N VAL A 42 6.02 1.93 -13.46
CA VAL A 42 6.57 0.58 -13.57
C VAL A 42 5.47 -0.47 -13.52
N ALA A 43 4.54 -0.36 -12.55
CA ALA A 43 3.42 -1.29 -12.43
C ALA A 43 2.51 -1.27 -13.67
N ALA A 44 2.19 -0.08 -14.21
CA ALA A 44 1.39 0.06 -15.42
C ALA A 44 2.10 -0.56 -16.64
N VAL A 45 3.39 -0.29 -16.82
CA VAL A 45 4.20 -0.87 -17.92
C VAL A 45 4.25 -2.39 -17.82
N LEU A 46 4.55 -2.93 -16.63
CA LEU A 46 4.57 -4.37 -16.41
C LEU A 46 3.20 -4.99 -16.68
N SER A 47 2.11 -4.33 -16.26
CA SER A 47 0.75 -4.78 -16.53
C SER A 47 0.46 -4.88 -18.02
N VAL A 48 0.85 -3.87 -18.81
CA VAL A 48 0.70 -3.89 -20.27
C VAL A 48 1.56 -4.98 -20.90
N VAL A 49 2.81 -5.15 -20.45
CA VAL A 49 3.72 -6.20 -20.94
C VAL A 49 3.15 -7.59 -20.66
N PHE A 50 2.70 -7.86 -19.43
CA PHE A 50 2.12 -9.16 -19.06
C PHE A 50 0.84 -9.46 -19.85
N ARG A 51 0.01 -8.44 -20.09
CA ARG A 51 -1.17 -8.57 -20.94
C ARG A 51 -0.81 -8.84 -22.39
N ALA A 52 0.25 -8.22 -22.93
CA ALA A 52 0.75 -8.48 -24.27
C ALA A 52 1.32 -9.90 -24.41
N LEU A 53 1.98 -10.41 -23.37
CA LEU A 53 2.47 -11.79 -23.28
C LEU A 53 1.37 -12.82 -23.02
N LYS A 54 0.12 -12.38 -22.82
CA LYS A 54 -1.04 -13.24 -22.50
C LYS A 54 -0.76 -14.17 -21.31
N LEU A 55 -0.12 -13.66 -20.27
CA LEU A 55 0.06 -14.42 -19.04
C LEU A 55 -1.31 -14.81 -18.48
N ALA A 56 -1.40 -16.01 -17.92
CA ALA A 56 -2.65 -16.50 -17.33
C ALA A 56 -3.04 -15.63 -16.14
N ASP A 57 -4.29 -15.16 -16.14
CA ASP A 57 -4.88 -14.52 -14.99
C ASP A 57 -5.19 -15.56 -13.89
N GLY A 58 -5.32 -15.09 -12.65
CA GLY A 58 -5.85 -15.92 -11.57
C GLY A 58 -7.26 -16.40 -11.89
N THR A 59 -7.56 -17.66 -11.59
CA THR A 59 -8.93 -18.17 -11.68
C THR A 59 -9.77 -17.56 -10.57
N ASP A 60 -10.96 -17.06 -10.93
CA ASP A 60 -11.95 -16.66 -9.93
C ASP A 60 -12.44 -17.90 -9.17
N ILE A 61 -12.14 -17.94 -7.87
CA ILE A 61 -12.53 -19.02 -6.98
C ILE A 61 -13.75 -18.65 -6.13
N THR A 62 -14.30 -17.44 -6.32
CA THR A 62 -15.47 -16.97 -5.57
C THR A 62 -16.75 -17.65 -6.06
N ARG A 63 -17.69 -17.83 -5.13
CA ARG A 63 -19.01 -18.41 -5.37
C ARG A 63 -20.07 -17.38 -5.00
N PRO A 64 -21.27 -17.41 -5.59
CA PRO A 64 -22.37 -16.53 -5.19
C PRO A 64 -22.66 -16.57 -3.68
N SER A 65 -22.47 -17.72 -3.03
CA SER A 65 -22.62 -17.88 -1.59
C SER A 65 -21.60 -17.10 -0.76
N ASP A 66 -20.41 -16.79 -1.29
CA ASP A 66 -19.33 -16.15 -0.54
C ASP A 66 -19.57 -14.65 -0.32
N TYR A 67 -20.58 -14.09 -0.99
CA TYR A 67 -21.01 -12.70 -0.85
C TYR A 67 -22.19 -12.52 0.12
N GLY A 68 -22.77 -13.62 0.60
CA GLY A 68 -23.84 -13.62 1.59
C GLY A 68 -23.31 -13.77 3.01
N ALA A 69 -23.93 -13.08 3.96
CA ALA A 69 -23.77 -13.33 5.39
C ALA A 69 -25.14 -13.70 5.99
N ASP A 70 -25.80 -14.69 5.37
CA ASP A 70 -27.09 -15.16 5.83
C ASP A 70 -26.90 -15.85 7.20
N GLU A 71 -27.71 -15.46 8.18
CA GLU A 71 -27.69 -16.06 9.52
C GLU A 71 -28.00 -17.57 9.50
N HIS A 72 -28.61 -18.06 8.42
CA HIS A 72 -28.92 -19.46 8.17
C HIS A 72 -27.87 -20.17 7.29
N ASP A 73 -26.81 -19.49 6.83
CA ASP A 73 -25.74 -20.14 6.06
C ASP A 73 -25.00 -21.14 6.97
N PRO A 74 -24.89 -22.43 6.59
CA PRO A 74 -24.21 -23.44 7.38
C PRO A 74 -22.72 -23.14 7.65
N LYS A 75 -22.10 -22.20 6.92
CA LYS A 75 -20.74 -21.72 7.15
C LYS A 75 -20.64 -20.63 8.23
N VAL A 76 -21.75 -20.03 8.67
CA VAL A 76 -21.76 -18.97 9.69
C VAL A 76 -21.63 -19.57 11.08
N ILE A 77 -20.53 -19.24 11.77
CA ILE A 77 -20.31 -19.62 13.16
C ILE A 77 -20.91 -18.54 14.06
N LYS A 78 -21.87 -18.93 14.91
CA LYS A 78 -22.39 -18.05 15.96
C LYS A 78 -21.29 -17.79 16.98
N MET A 79 -20.80 -16.55 17.03
CA MET A 79 -19.91 -16.10 18.09
C MET A 79 -20.66 -16.16 19.43
N ALA A 80 -20.00 -16.63 20.49
CA ALA A 80 -20.57 -16.55 21.82
C ALA A 80 -20.86 -15.07 22.17
N PRO A 81 -21.92 -14.79 22.95
CA PRO A 81 -22.15 -13.44 23.46
C PRO A 81 -20.88 -12.95 24.15
N GLN A 82 -20.38 -11.80 23.71
CA GLN A 82 -19.31 -11.08 24.38
C GLN A 82 -19.79 -10.84 25.82
N LEU A 83 -19.10 -11.44 26.80
CA LEU A 83 -19.39 -11.18 28.20
C LEU A 83 -19.29 -9.66 28.42
N PRO A 84 -20.29 -9.00 29.04
CA PRO A 84 -20.19 -7.57 29.31
C PRO A 84 -18.90 -7.28 30.06
N PRO A 85 -18.21 -6.16 29.76
CA PRO A 85 -17.00 -5.80 30.48
C PRO A 85 -17.29 -5.80 31.98
N ALA A 86 -16.39 -6.40 32.76
CA ALA A 86 -16.53 -6.46 34.21
C ALA A 86 -16.75 -5.04 34.77
N PRO A 87 -17.61 -4.87 35.80
CA PRO A 87 -17.75 -3.60 36.45
C PRO A 87 -16.39 -3.11 36.92
N ILE A 88 -16.02 -1.89 36.52
CA ILE A 88 -14.89 -1.17 37.11
C ILE A 88 -15.26 -0.87 38.57
N ALA A 89 -14.59 -1.54 39.50
CA ALA A 89 -14.69 -1.30 40.94
C ALA A 89 -13.76 -0.15 41.36
#